data_AF-X0SJC8-F1
#
_entry.id   AF-X0SJC8-F1
#
_cell.length_a   1.000
_cell.length_b   1.000
_cell.length_c   1.000
_cell.angle_alpha   90.00
_cell.angle_beta   90.00
_cell.angle_gamma   90.00
#
_symmetry.space_group_name_H-M   'P 1'
#
loop_
_entity.id
_entity.type
_entity.pdbx_description
1 polymer ?
#
loop_
_entity_poly.entity_id
_entity_poly.type
_entity_poly.pdbx_seq_one_letter_code
_entity_poly.pdbx_strand_id
1 'polypeptide(L)'
;MSRIIATAAIRGAHGYIEQARSQLLEAVETHGPDKKVEFPDTAYYLPLTLALTGREVDDLAKAQAALDWAASLLPPIPAESSWLPYLGHALDAGVATLLAEEIIEVLKYVNGREPEEPWLGFTGDATLRLQGIKLVDGRMPGFAACVGALPTNEEAVELARSLQERSILVFMASSTEGKSMAEQLAEEGVEMSWDTFLVPYGKDTSAAVLALNFAARAAMTFGGVKPGDLDAARKILMYNKERVFAFVLALGAD
;
A
#
# COMPACT_ATOMS: atom_id res chain seq x y z
N MET A 1 8.56 14.68 -16.51
CA MET A 1 8.85 13.36 -15.90
C MET A 1 10.00 12.71 -16.67
N SER A 2 11.05 12.23 -15.99
CA SER A 2 12.23 11.63 -16.63
C SER A 2 11.88 10.30 -17.30
N ARG A 3 12.43 10.05 -18.50
CA ARG A 3 12.30 8.76 -19.19
C ARG A 3 12.79 7.61 -18.31
N ILE A 4 13.95 7.79 -17.66
CA ILE A 4 14.57 6.76 -16.81
C ILE A 4 13.61 6.34 -15.69
N ILE A 5 13.01 7.31 -15.02
CA ILE A 5 12.06 7.07 -13.92
C ILE A 5 10.79 6.38 -14.45
N ALA A 6 10.23 6.87 -15.56
CA ALA A 6 9.02 6.27 -16.14
C ALA A 6 9.28 4.83 -16.61
N THR A 7 10.43 4.57 -17.25
CA THR A 7 10.83 3.22 -17.66
C THR A 7 10.99 2.29 -16.46
N ALA A 8 11.66 2.75 -15.39
CA ALA A 8 11.84 1.96 -14.17
C ALA A 8 10.49 1.63 -13.51
N ALA A 9 9.62 2.63 -13.37
CA ALA A 9 8.28 2.46 -12.79
C ALA A 9 7.41 1.49 -13.62
N ILE A 10 7.36 1.67 -14.94
CA ILE A 10 6.58 0.78 -15.83
C ILE A 10 7.14 -0.64 -15.78
N ARG A 11 8.47 -0.82 -15.82
CA ARG A 11 9.09 -2.14 -15.69
C ARG A 11 8.74 -2.81 -14.36
N GLY A 12 8.76 -2.04 -13.26
CA GLY A 12 8.35 -2.53 -11.94
C GLY A 12 6.87 -2.97 -11.92
N ALA A 13 5.99 -2.19 -12.55
CA ALA A 13 4.57 -2.52 -12.66
C ALA A 13 4.30 -3.84 -13.40
N HIS A 14 5.01 -4.07 -14.52
CA HIS A 14 4.97 -5.36 -15.22
C HIS A 14 5.43 -6.50 -14.28
N GLY A 15 6.49 -6.29 -13.50
CA GLY A 15 6.98 -7.26 -12.51
C GLY A 15 5.95 -7.63 -11.45
N TYR A 16 5.31 -6.64 -10.82
CA TYR A 16 4.29 -6.90 -9.80
C TYR A 16 3.03 -7.56 -10.35
N ILE A 17 2.59 -7.19 -11.55
CA ILE A 17 1.44 -7.84 -12.19
C ILE A 17 1.72 -9.33 -12.45
N GLU A 18 2.90 -9.67 -12.97
CA GLU A 18 3.28 -11.06 -13.20
C GLU A 18 3.47 -11.84 -11.89
N GLN A 19 4.05 -11.21 -10.86
CA GLN A 19 4.13 -11.80 -9.52
C GLN A 19 2.75 -12.08 -8.93
N ALA A 20 1.84 -11.11 -8.97
CA ALA A 20 0.47 -11.27 -8.49
C ALA A 20 -0.27 -12.37 -9.26
N ARG A 21 -0.08 -12.46 -10.59
CA ARG A 21 -0.68 -13.51 -11.42
C ARG A 21 -0.20 -14.89 -11.00
N SER A 22 1.11 -15.06 -10.80
CA SER A 22 1.69 -16.32 -10.37
C SER A 22 1.15 -16.76 -9.01
N GLN A 23 1.12 -15.86 -8.03
CA GLN A 23 0.63 -16.18 -6.68
C GLN A 23 -0.88 -16.45 -6.67
N LEU A 24 -1.65 -15.71 -7.47
CA LEU A 24 -3.09 -15.90 -7.57
C LEU A 24 -3.43 -17.24 -8.23
N LEU A 25 -2.70 -17.63 -9.28
CA LEU A 25 -2.85 -18.94 -9.91
C LEU A 25 -2.59 -20.07 -8.91
N GLU A 26 -1.49 -20.00 -8.15
CA GLU A 26 -1.17 -20.96 -7.09
C GLU A 26 -2.28 -21.04 -6.02
N ALA A 27 -2.81 -19.89 -5.61
CA ALA A 27 -3.91 -19.84 -4.65
C ALA A 27 -5.20 -20.46 -5.20
N VAL A 28 -5.54 -20.22 -6.46
CA VAL A 28 -6.70 -20.82 -7.12
C VAL A 28 -6.54 -22.33 -7.28
N GLU A 29 -5.36 -22.81 -7.64
CA GLU A 29 -5.06 -24.25 -7.72
C GLU A 29 -5.16 -24.93 -6.35
N THR A 30 -4.71 -24.25 -5.30
CA THR A 30 -4.70 -24.79 -3.93
C THR A 30 -6.07 -24.78 -3.26
N HIS A 31 -6.80 -23.67 -3.37
CA HIS A 31 -8.03 -23.43 -2.59
C HIS A 31 -9.31 -23.43 -3.41
N GLY A 32 -9.22 -23.39 -4.74
CA GLY A 32 -10.34 -23.25 -5.66
C GLY A 32 -10.78 -21.79 -5.86
N PRO A 33 -11.44 -21.46 -6.99
CA PRO A 33 -11.78 -20.08 -7.36
C PRO A 33 -12.79 -19.40 -6.42
N ASP A 34 -13.63 -20.18 -5.75
CA ASP A 34 -14.67 -19.69 -4.84
C ASP A 34 -14.15 -19.43 -3.41
N LYS A 35 -12.85 -19.63 -3.16
CA LYS A 35 -12.24 -19.35 -1.86
C LYS A 35 -12.42 -17.87 -1.53
N LYS A 36 -12.96 -17.61 -0.34
CA LYS A 36 -13.17 -16.25 0.18
C LYS A 36 -11.86 -15.47 0.29
N VAL A 37 -11.89 -14.23 -0.15
CA VAL A 37 -10.80 -13.25 -0.09
C VAL A 37 -11.23 -12.10 0.79
N GLU A 38 -10.56 -11.89 1.93
CA GLU A 38 -10.81 -10.76 2.80
C GLU A 38 -9.57 -10.40 3.62
N PHE A 39 -9.43 -9.11 3.93
CA PHE A 39 -8.56 -8.67 5.02
C PHE A 39 -9.30 -8.82 6.36
N PRO A 40 -8.58 -8.94 7.49
CA PRO A 40 -9.21 -9.01 8.80
C PRO A 40 -9.93 -7.69 9.17
N ASP A 41 -11.09 -7.82 9.80
CA ASP A 41 -11.85 -6.73 10.43
C ASP A 41 -12.13 -5.51 9.53
N THR A 42 -12.46 -5.73 8.25
CA THR A 42 -12.84 -4.67 7.30
C THR A 42 -14.18 -4.94 6.64
N ALA A 43 -14.98 -3.88 6.47
CA ALA A 43 -16.21 -3.89 5.66
C ALA A 43 -15.99 -3.40 4.22
N TYR A 44 -14.74 -3.13 3.84
CA TYR A 44 -14.37 -2.50 2.56
C TYR A 44 -13.73 -3.46 1.56
N TYR A 45 -13.98 -4.78 1.67
CA TYR A 45 -13.40 -5.79 0.78
C TYR A 45 -11.87 -5.62 0.67
N LEU A 46 -11.35 -5.46 -0.55
CA LEU A 46 -10.03 -4.89 -0.85
C LEU A 46 -10.15 -3.37 -0.99
N PRO A 47 -9.77 -2.59 0.04
CA PRO A 47 -10.18 -1.19 0.12
C PRO A 47 -9.65 -0.29 -0.98
N LEU A 48 -8.44 -0.51 -1.50
CA LEU A 48 -7.88 0.31 -2.57
C LEU A 48 -8.49 -0.06 -3.93
N THR A 49 -8.67 -1.36 -4.18
CA THR A 49 -9.41 -1.86 -5.35
C THR A 49 -10.83 -1.31 -5.37
N LEU A 50 -11.54 -1.38 -4.24
CA LEU A 50 -12.87 -0.82 -4.10
C LEU A 50 -12.87 0.70 -4.32
N ALA A 51 -11.91 1.43 -3.74
CA ALA A 51 -11.82 2.88 -3.87
C ALA A 51 -11.54 3.35 -5.30
N LEU A 52 -10.70 2.62 -6.04
CA LEU A 52 -10.26 3.03 -7.39
C LEU A 52 -11.17 2.51 -8.51
N THR A 53 -11.87 1.40 -8.28
CA THR A 53 -12.60 0.69 -9.34
C THR A 53 -14.07 0.45 -9.02
N GLY A 54 -14.50 0.61 -7.77
CA GLY A 54 -15.84 0.25 -7.30
C GLY A 54 -16.10 -1.25 -7.25
N ARG A 55 -15.09 -2.10 -7.49
CA ARG A 55 -15.24 -3.55 -7.50
C ARG A 55 -15.16 -4.11 -6.08
N GLU A 56 -16.18 -4.85 -5.72
CA GLU A 56 -16.21 -5.64 -4.49
C GLU A 56 -15.54 -6.99 -4.75
N VAL A 57 -14.35 -7.19 -4.18
CA VAL A 57 -13.56 -8.42 -4.31
C VAL A 57 -13.67 -9.21 -3.01
N ASP A 58 -14.37 -10.34 -3.06
CA ASP A 58 -14.66 -11.23 -1.92
C ASP A 58 -14.31 -12.71 -2.19
N ASP A 59 -13.82 -13.05 -3.39
CA ASP A 59 -13.37 -14.38 -3.79
C ASP A 59 -12.17 -14.31 -4.77
N LEU A 60 -11.50 -15.45 -5.00
CA LEU A 60 -10.32 -15.51 -5.87
C LEU A 60 -10.66 -15.25 -7.34
N ALA A 61 -11.86 -15.59 -7.80
CA ALA A 61 -12.31 -15.31 -9.17
C ALA A 61 -12.46 -13.79 -9.42
N LYS A 62 -13.00 -13.05 -8.45
CA LYS A 62 -13.09 -11.59 -8.49
C LYS A 62 -11.73 -10.94 -8.33
N ALA A 63 -10.82 -11.52 -7.54
CA ALA A 63 -9.43 -11.08 -7.47
C ALA A 63 -8.74 -11.20 -8.84
N GLN A 64 -8.98 -12.30 -9.57
CA GLN A 64 -8.47 -12.48 -10.94
C GLN A 64 -9.03 -11.42 -11.89
N ALA A 65 -10.34 -11.16 -11.83
CA ALA A 65 -10.96 -10.13 -12.66
C ALA A 65 -10.45 -8.72 -12.34
N ALA A 66 -10.13 -8.43 -11.08
CA ALA A 66 -9.50 -7.17 -10.66
C ALA A 66 -8.06 -7.06 -11.18
N LEU A 67 -7.29 -8.15 -11.12
CA LEU A 67 -5.91 -8.21 -11.63
C LEU A 67 -5.85 -8.06 -13.15
N ASP A 68 -6.77 -8.69 -13.88
CA ASP A 68 -6.85 -8.56 -15.34
C ASP A 68 -7.19 -7.13 -15.77
N TRP A 69 -8.06 -6.45 -15.00
CA TRP A 69 -8.32 -5.03 -15.19
C TRP A 69 -7.08 -4.18 -14.90
N ALA A 70 -6.37 -4.45 -13.81
CA ALA A 70 -5.11 -3.76 -13.49
C ALA A 70 -4.06 -3.97 -14.59
N ALA A 71 -3.93 -5.19 -15.12
CA ALA A 71 -3.03 -5.50 -16.21
C ALA A 71 -3.40 -4.76 -17.51
N SER A 72 -4.69 -4.45 -17.74
CA SER A 72 -5.12 -3.66 -18.89
C SER A 72 -4.66 -2.20 -18.86
N LEU A 73 -4.27 -1.69 -17.68
CA LEU A 73 -3.69 -0.35 -17.52
C LEU A 73 -2.20 -0.32 -17.84
N LEU A 74 -1.53 -1.47 -17.97
CA LEU A 74 -0.08 -1.51 -18.18
C LEU A 74 0.28 -0.91 -19.55
N PRO A 75 1.02 0.21 -19.58
CA PRO A 75 1.53 0.73 -20.84
C PRO A 75 2.69 -0.14 -21.35
N PRO A 76 3.02 -0.05 -22.64
CA PRO A 76 4.27 -0.60 -23.15
C PRO A 76 5.46 0.09 -22.48
N ILE A 77 6.55 -0.65 -22.27
CA ILE A 77 7.79 -0.09 -21.76
C ILE A 77 8.29 0.98 -22.76
N PRO A 78 8.65 2.20 -22.30
CA PRO A 78 9.13 3.26 -23.18
C PRO A 78 10.30 2.83 -24.05
N ALA A 79 10.20 3.08 -25.36
CA ALA A 79 11.26 2.84 -26.32
C ALA A 79 12.50 3.73 -26.06
N GLU A 80 13.67 3.31 -26.57
CA GLU A 80 14.93 4.05 -26.40
C GLU A 80 14.96 5.39 -27.15
N SER A 81 14.27 5.48 -28.29
CA SER A 81 14.20 6.68 -29.13
C SER A 81 12.74 6.98 -29.55
N SER A 82 12.44 8.26 -29.81
CA SER A 82 11.15 8.76 -30.30
C SER A 82 9.94 8.35 -29.46
N TRP A 83 9.78 9.00 -28.30
CA TRP A 83 8.75 8.65 -27.33
C TRP A 83 7.68 9.73 -27.11
N LEU A 84 6.50 9.30 -26.67
CA LEU A 84 5.38 10.15 -26.31
C LEU A 84 5.46 10.59 -24.82
N PRO A 85 4.74 11.65 -24.41
CA PRO A 85 4.67 12.07 -23.01
C PRO A 85 4.25 10.94 -22.06
N TYR A 86 4.99 10.74 -20.96
CA TYR A 86 4.89 9.54 -20.13
C TYR A 86 4.03 9.64 -18.88
N LEU A 87 3.54 10.84 -18.53
CA LEU A 87 2.94 11.03 -17.21
C LEU A 87 1.69 10.18 -17.01
N GLY A 88 0.78 10.16 -18.00
CA GLY A 88 -0.43 9.32 -17.92
C GLY A 88 -0.08 7.84 -17.79
N HIS A 89 0.75 7.32 -18.71
CA HIS A 89 1.19 5.92 -18.68
C HIS A 89 1.91 5.53 -17.38
N ALA A 90 2.78 6.38 -16.85
CA ALA A 90 3.47 6.11 -15.58
C ALA A 90 2.49 6.11 -14.39
N LEU A 91 1.46 6.96 -14.42
CA LEU A 91 0.40 6.95 -13.40
C LEU A 91 -0.50 5.72 -13.52
N ASP A 92 -0.87 5.32 -14.74
CA ASP A 92 -1.65 4.09 -15.00
C ASP A 92 -0.88 2.85 -14.54
N ALA A 93 0.43 2.78 -14.84
CA ALA A 93 1.32 1.74 -14.32
C ALA A 93 1.39 1.76 -12.79
N GLY A 94 1.42 2.94 -12.16
CA GLY A 94 1.36 3.07 -10.70
C GLY A 94 0.07 2.47 -10.14
N VAL A 95 -1.09 2.80 -10.71
CA VAL A 95 -2.38 2.21 -10.31
C VAL A 95 -2.37 0.69 -10.48
N ALA A 96 -1.83 0.18 -11.59
CA ALA A 96 -1.70 -1.26 -11.81
C ALA A 96 -0.86 -1.94 -10.71
N THR A 97 0.28 -1.36 -10.34
CA THR A 97 1.13 -1.86 -9.25
C THR A 97 0.38 -1.90 -7.93
N LEU A 98 -0.32 -0.81 -7.58
CA LEU A 98 -1.03 -0.74 -6.30
C LEU A 98 -2.11 -1.81 -6.16
N LEU A 99 -2.85 -2.09 -7.23
CA LEU A 99 -3.86 -3.16 -7.24
C LEU A 99 -3.21 -4.55 -7.19
N ALA A 100 -2.08 -4.74 -7.87
CA ALA A 100 -1.32 -5.98 -7.80
C ALA A 100 -0.78 -6.24 -6.39
N GLU A 101 -0.21 -5.21 -5.74
CA GLU A 101 0.30 -5.29 -4.37
C GLU A 101 -0.81 -5.59 -3.36
N GLU A 102 -1.99 -4.98 -3.50
CA GLU A 102 -3.13 -5.28 -2.62
C GLU A 102 -3.58 -6.75 -2.74
N ILE A 103 -3.59 -7.29 -3.96
CA ILE A 103 -3.88 -8.71 -4.20
C ILE A 103 -2.78 -9.60 -3.59
N ILE A 104 -1.51 -9.26 -3.78
CA ILE A 104 -0.39 -10.00 -3.16
C ILE A 104 -0.53 -10.02 -1.63
N GLU A 105 -0.86 -8.88 -1.02
CA GLU A 105 -1.03 -8.81 0.44
C GLU A 105 -2.23 -9.62 0.92
N VAL A 106 -3.39 -9.56 0.27
CA VAL A 106 -4.55 -10.37 0.72
C VAL A 106 -4.31 -11.87 0.55
N LEU A 107 -3.55 -12.28 -0.48
CA LEU A 107 -3.20 -13.68 -0.69
C LEU A 107 -2.36 -14.27 0.46
N LYS A 108 -1.61 -13.45 1.20
CA LYS A 108 -0.95 -13.90 2.43
C LYS A 108 -1.97 -14.40 3.45
N TYR A 109 -3.05 -13.64 3.67
CA TYR A 109 -4.15 -14.02 4.57
C TYR A 109 -4.95 -15.22 4.05
N VAL A 110 -5.21 -15.30 2.73
CA VAL A 110 -5.87 -16.48 2.13
C VAL A 110 -5.09 -17.77 2.41
N ASN A 111 -3.76 -17.67 2.38
CA ASN A 111 -2.84 -18.76 2.67
C ASN A 111 -2.57 -18.97 4.18
N GLY A 112 -3.27 -18.26 5.07
CA GLY A 112 -3.13 -18.39 6.52
C GLY A 112 -1.81 -17.83 7.07
N ARG A 113 -1.15 -16.92 6.34
CA ARG A 113 0.05 -16.21 6.82
C ARG A 113 -0.39 -14.97 7.58
N GLU A 114 -0.36 -15.06 8.90
CA GLU A 114 -0.59 -13.92 9.79
C GLU A 114 0.70 -13.10 9.96
N PRO A 115 0.59 -11.78 10.23
CA PRO A 115 1.76 -10.96 10.53
C PRO A 115 2.40 -11.41 11.85
N GLU A 116 3.71 -11.67 11.82
CA GLU A 116 4.52 -11.99 13.00
C GLU A 116 5.29 -10.75 13.45
N GLU A 117 5.66 -10.67 14.74
CA GLU A 117 6.46 -9.56 15.25
C GLU A 117 7.74 -9.35 14.41
N PRO A 118 8.10 -8.09 14.06
CA PRO A 118 7.54 -6.83 14.55
C PRO A 118 6.31 -6.33 13.77
N TRP A 119 5.80 -7.08 12.79
CA TRP A 119 4.78 -6.62 11.85
C TRP A 119 3.37 -6.61 12.47
N LEU A 120 2.62 -5.54 12.21
CA LEU A 120 1.21 -5.42 12.61
C LEU A 120 0.24 -5.84 11.49
N GLY A 121 0.67 -5.84 10.24
CA GLY A 121 -0.17 -6.20 9.09
C GLY A 121 -1.34 -5.25 8.87
N PHE A 122 -2.42 -5.76 8.26
CA PHE A 122 -3.55 -4.92 7.82
C PHE A 122 -4.27 -4.26 9.00
N THR A 123 -4.44 -2.95 8.92
CA THR A 123 -5.17 -2.17 9.93
C THR A 123 -6.67 -2.40 9.82
N GLY A 124 -7.31 -3.02 10.82
CA GLY A 124 -8.77 -3.19 10.87
C GLY A 124 -9.55 -1.87 11.01
N ASP A 125 -10.84 -1.91 10.69
CA ASP A 125 -11.71 -0.72 10.65
C ASP A 125 -11.95 -0.09 12.03
N ALA A 126 -11.89 -0.87 13.10
CA ALA A 126 -11.99 -0.35 14.46
C ALA A 126 -10.81 0.60 14.79
N THR A 127 -9.59 0.16 14.48
CA THR A 127 -8.37 0.95 14.63
C THR A 127 -8.39 2.18 13.72
N LEU A 128 -8.82 2.02 12.47
CA LEU A 128 -9.04 3.16 11.56
C LEU A 128 -9.98 4.20 12.16
N ARG A 129 -11.12 3.80 12.73
CA ARG A 129 -12.08 4.74 13.33
C ARG A 129 -11.51 5.43 14.56
N LEU A 130 -10.80 4.69 15.41
CA LEU A 130 -10.18 5.23 16.63
C LEU A 130 -9.07 6.24 16.29
N GLN A 131 -8.16 5.86 15.40
CA GLN A 131 -6.97 6.64 15.08
C GLN A 131 -7.24 7.70 14.03
N GLY A 132 -8.16 7.45 13.09
CA GLY A 132 -8.52 8.37 12.01
C GLY A 132 -9.24 9.64 12.48
N ILE A 133 -9.84 9.66 13.68
CA ILE A 133 -10.35 10.91 14.29
C ILE A 133 -9.21 11.93 14.44
N LYS A 134 -7.97 11.48 14.68
CA LYS A 134 -6.79 12.36 14.77
C LYS A 134 -6.46 13.06 13.44
N LEU A 135 -6.85 12.48 12.29
CA LEU A 135 -6.76 13.15 10.99
C LEU A 135 -7.76 14.30 10.88
N VAL A 136 -8.96 14.11 11.43
CA VAL A 136 -10.06 15.07 11.33
C VAL A 136 -9.83 16.27 12.24
N ASP A 137 -9.33 16.04 13.46
CA ASP A 137 -9.06 17.11 14.44
C ASP A 137 -7.65 17.71 14.34
N GLY A 138 -6.80 17.19 13.43
CA GLY A 138 -5.47 17.72 13.13
C GLY A 138 -4.36 17.29 14.08
N ARG A 139 -4.63 16.45 15.09
CA ARG A 139 -3.58 15.86 15.96
C ARG A 139 -2.62 14.94 15.22
N MET A 140 -3.04 14.45 14.05
CA MET A 140 -2.24 13.64 13.13
C MET A 140 -2.48 14.20 11.73
N PRO A 141 -1.63 15.09 11.21
CA PRO A 141 -1.90 15.78 9.93
C PRO A 141 -1.82 14.85 8.70
N GLY A 142 -1.18 13.70 8.84
CA GLY A 142 -0.93 12.74 7.77
C GLY A 142 0.07 11.68 8.24
N PHE A 143 0.81 11.11 7.29
CA PHE A 143 1.79 10.06 7.60
C PHE A 143 3.02 10.09 6.69
N ALA A 144 4.13 9.60 7.22
CA ALA A 144 5.32 9.24 6.46
C ALA A 144 5.28 7.72 6.17
N ALA A 145 5.30 7.33 4.90
CA ALA A 145 5.52 5.94 4.52
C ALA A 145 7.03 5.72 4.32
N CYS A 146 7.69 5.15 5.32
CA CYS A 146 9.08 4.76 5.28
C CYS A 146 9.20 3.38 4.61
N VAL A 147 9.84 3.33 3.44
CA VAL A 147 10.04 2.09 2.68
C VAL A 147 11.53 1.77 2.60
N GLY A 148 11.94 0.62 3.14
CA GLY A 148 13.34 0.18 3.16
C GLY A 148 14.00 0.35 4.53
N ALA A 149 15.32 0.52 4.56
CA ALA A 149 16.13 0.69 5.77
C ALA A 149 17.14 1.83 5.66
N LEU A 150 17.53 2.37 6.80
CA LEU A 150 18.60 3.35 6.91
C LEU A 150 19.96 2.64 6.98
N PRO A 151 21.07 3.34 6.68
CA PRO A 151 22.42 2.79 6.82
C PRO A 151 22.73 2.19 8.19
N THR A 152 22.21 2.78 9.28
CA THR A 152 22.44 2.32 10.66
C THR A 152 21.16 2.30 11.48
N ASN A 153 21.15 1.53 12.56
CA ASN A 153 20.02 1.47 13.49
C ASN A 153 19.84 2.81 14.22
N GLU A 154 20.93 3.48 14.59
CA GLU A 154 20.92 4.76 15.28
C GLU A 154 20.25 5.85 14.43
N GLU A 155 20.56 5.90 13.13
CA GLU A 155 19.91 6.81 12.19
C GLU A 155 18.41 6.51 12.07
N ALA A 156 18.03 5.22 12.07
CA ALA A 156 16.61 4.83 12.03
C ALA A 156 15.85 5.30 13.27
N VAL A 157 16.45 5.15 14.46
CA VAL A 157 15.89 5.66 15.71
C VAL A 157 15.79 7.19 15.67
N GLU A 158 16.82 7.88 15.21
CA GLU A 158 16.81 9.34 15.10
C GLU A 158 15.67 9.82 14.18
N LEU A 159 15.52 9.22 12.99
CA LEU A 159 14.44 9.56 12.07
C LEU A 159 13.07 9.29 12.69
N ALA A 160 12.88 8.12 13.31
CA ALA A 160 11.62 7.75 13.95
C ALA A 160 11.22 8.76 15.04
N ARG A 161 12.16 9.10 15.92
CA ARG A 161 11.94 10.10 17.00
C ARG A 161 11.63 11.48 16.43
N SER A 162 12.35 11.90 15.39
CA SER A 162 12.14 13.18 14.70
C SER A 162 10.72 13.29 14.11
N LEU A 163 10.18 12.18 13.56
CA LEU A 163 8.82 12.13 13.04
C LEU A 163 7.78 12.14 14.19
N GLN A 164 8.02 11.37 15.26
CA GLN A 164 7.16 11.34 16.44
C GLN A 164 7.05 12.70 17.16
N GLU A 165 8.17 13.42 17.32
CA GLU A 165 8.19 14.76 17.92
C GLU A 165 7.29 15.76 17.17
N ARG A 166 7.08 15.52 15.87
CA ARG A 166 6.20 16.32 15.01
C ARG A 166 4.79 15.74 14.89
N SER A 167 4.47 14.71 15.68
CA SER A 167 3.18 13.99 15.64
C SER A 167 2.85 13.44 14.24
N ILE A 168 3.87 13.06 13.46
CA ILE A 168 3.70 12.43 12.15
C ILE A 168 3.59 10.92 12.36
N LEU A 169 2.50 10.32 11.88
CA LEU A 169 2.33 8.87 11.87
C LEU A 169 3.34 8.26 10.90
N VAL A 170 4.02 7.19 11.30
CA VAL A 170 5.00 6.50 10.47
C VAL A 170 4.49 5.12 10.12
N PHE A 171 4.34 4.86 8.83
CA PHE A 171 4.11 3.53 8.31
C PHE A 171 5.44 2.98 7.80
N MET A 172 5.82 1.78 8.23
CA MET A 172 7.06 1.14 7.82
C MET A 172 6.76 -0.11 7.00
N ALA A 173 7.33 -0.18 5.80
CA ALA A 173 7.21 -1.35 4.93
C ALA A 173 8.52 -1.56 4.16
N SER A 174 8.60 -2.64 3.38
CA SER A 174 9.75 -2.96 2.53
C SER A 174 11.06 -3.22 3.32
N SER A 175 12.09 -3.62 2.57
CA SER A 175 13.44 -3.81 3.07
C SER A 175 14.46 -3.42 2.00
N THR A 176 15.64 -2.98 2.44
CA THR A 176 16.80 -2.70 1.60
C THR A 176 17.92 -3.63 2.06
N GLU A 177 18.49 -4.40 1.12
CA GLU A 177 19.47 -5.46 1.41
C GLU A 177 19.00 -6.47 2.49
N GLY A 178 17.68 -6.72 2.53
CA GLY A 178 17.07 -7.66 3.47
C GLY A 178 16.83 -7.14 4.88
N LYS A 179 17.10 -5.85 5.15
CA LYS A 179 16.79 -5.18 6.41
C LYS A 179 15.74 -4.08 6.23
N SER A 180 14.84 -3.93 7.19
CA SER A 180 13.81 -2.88 7.20
C SER A 180 14.01 -1.90 8.36
N MET A 181 13.50 -0.67 8.21
CA MET A 181 13.47 0.30 9.30
C MET A 181 12.75 -0.26 10.55
N ALA A 182 11.69 -1.05 10.37
CA ALA A 182 10.98 -1.68 11.49
C ALA A 182 11.87 -2.67 12.27
N GLU A 183 12.66 -3.49 11.58
CA GLU A 183 13.62 -4.39 12.22
C GLU A 183 14.74 -3.61 12.93
N GLN A 184 15.23 -2.51 12.33
CA GLN A 184 16.21 -1.62 12.97
C GLN A 184 15.67 -1.06 14.29
N LEU A 185 14.42 -0.62 14.32
CA LEU A 185 13.77 -0.13 15.53
C LEU A 185 13.53 -1.24 16.57
N ALA A 186 13.14 -2.43 16.13
CA ALA A 186 12.94 -3.58 17.01
C ALA A 186 14.25 -4.02 17.70
N GLU A 187 15.36 -4.04 16.95
CA GLU A 187 16.70 -4.36 17.49
C GLU A 187 17.14 -3.39 18.58
N GLU A 188 16.78 -2.10 18.46
CA GLU A 188 17.07 -1.07 19.47
C GLU A 188 16.02 -1.02 20.60
N GLY A 189 15.08 -1.97 20.63
CA GLY A 189 14.05 -2.05 21.66
C GLY A 189 13.03 -0.91 21.61
N VAL A 190 12.82 -0.30 20.44
CA VAL A 190 11.82 0.76 20.26
C VAL A 190 10.42 0.14 20.14
N GLU A 191 9.52 0.58 21.03
CA GLU A 191 8.11 0.19 20.97
C GLU A 191 7.42 0.74 19.72
N MET A 192 6.84 -0.16 18.93
CA MET A 192 6.10 0.15 17.71
C MET A 192 4.65 -0.23 17.87
N SER A 193 3.77 0.77 17.86
CA SER A 193 2.33 0.59 17.88
C SER A 193 1.62 1.80 17.28
N TRP A 194 0.30 1.68 17.13
CA TRP A 194 -0.57 2.80 16.78
C TRP A 194 -0.50 3.95 17.80
N ASP A 195 -0.27 3.63 19.07
CA ASP A 195 -0.18 4.64 20.13
C ASP A 195 1.17 5.34 20.15
N THR A 196 2.24 4.66 19.72
CA THR A 196 3.56 5.29 19.51
C THR A 196 3.71 5.94 18.14
N PHE A 197 2.69 5.91 17.27
CA PHE A 197 2.74 6.45 15.90
C PHE A 197 3.77 5.73 15.00
N LEU A 198 4.22 4.54 15.38
CA LEU A 198 5.17 3.74 14.61
C LEU A 198 4.49 2.41 14.25
N VAL A 199 4.03 2.30 13.00
CA VAL A 199 3.19 1.19 12.54
C VAL A 199 3.91 0.40 11.45
N PRO A 200 4.52 -0.75 11.78
CA PRO A 200 5.17 -1.63 10.82
C PRO A 200 4.15 -2.53 10.11
N TYR A 201 4.12 -2.49 8.79
CA TYR A 201 3.15 -3.22 7.97
C TYR A 201 3.65 -4.57 7.46
N GLY A 202 4.87 -4.62 6.95
CA GLY A 202 5.45 -5.86 6.45
C GLY A 202 6.81 -5.67 5.79
N LYS A 203 7.57 -6.75 5.71
CA LYS A 203 8.93 -6.74 5.15
C LYS A 203 8.97 -6.59 3.63
N ASP A 204 7.95 -7.08 2.94
CA ASP A 204 7.85 -6.98 1.49
C ASP A 204 7.40 -5.57 1.08
N THR A 205 7.87 -5.10 -0.07
CA THR A 205 7.47 -3.80 -0.62
C THR A 205 5.96 -3.69 -0.83
N SER A 206 5.30 -4.80 -1.19
CA SER A 206 3.84 -4.87 -1.38
C SER A 206 3.06 -4.45 -0.12
N ALA A 207 3.64 -4.61 1.08
CA ALA A 207 3.01 -4.19 2.32
C ALA A 207 2.84 -2.65 2.43
N ALA A 208 3.55 -1.87 1.61
CA ALA A 208 3.37 -0.42 1.52
C ALA A 208 1.94 -0.05 1.10
N VAL A 209 1.25 -0.93 0.35
CA VAL A 209 -0.15 -0.72 -0.05
C VAL A 209 -1.09 -0.61 1.16
N LEU A 210 -0.74 -1.18 2.31
CA LEU A 210 -1.55 -1.15 3.53
C LEU A 210 -1.70 0.29 4.08
N ALA A 211 -0.68 1.13 3.88
CA ALA A 211 -0.76 2.57 4.17
C ALA A 211 -1.78 3.29 3.28
N LEU A 212 -1.87 2.88 2.01
CA LEU A 212 -2.80 3.44 1.04
C LEU A 212 -4.22 2.91 1.28
N ASN A 213 -4.37 1.67 1.74
CA ASN A 213 -5.64 1.12 2.22
C ASN A 213 -6.19 1.93 3.40
N PHE A 214 -5.32 2.37 4.31
CA PHE A 214 -5.71 3.27 5.39
C PHE A 214 -6.20 4.64 4.86
N ALA A 215 -5.47 5.26 3.93
CA ALA A 215 -5.88 6.53 3.33
C ALA A 215 -7.19 6.43 2.54
N ALA A 216 -7.34 5.40 1.69
CA ALA A 216 -8.55 5.14 0.92
C ALA A 216 -9.77 4.99 1.84
N ARG A 217 -9.65 4.21 2.93
CA ARG A 217 -10.74 4.05 3.89
C ARG A 217 -10.99 5.30 4.73
N ALA A 218 -9.99 6.13 4.99
CA ALA A 218 -10.20 7.42 5.65
C ALA A 218 -11.13 8.32 4.80
N ALA A 219 -10.94 8.36 3.48
CA ALA A 219 -11.82 9.08 2.56
C ALA A 219 -13.25 8.50 2.54
N MET A 220 -13.39 7.18 2.50
CA MET A 220 -14.71 6.53 2.49
C MET A 220 -15.44 6.64 3.82
N THR A 221 -14.71 6.59 4.95
CA THR A 221 -15.29 6.63 6.31
C THR A 221 -15.58 8.05 6.76
N PHE A 222 -14.60 8.94 6.70
CA PHE A 222 -14.72 10.31 7.24
C PHE A 222 -15.13 11.33 6.18
N GLY A 223 -14.69 11.13 4.93
CA GLY A 223 -15.13 11.96 3.80
C GLY A 223 -16.53 11.61 3.29
N GLY A 224 -17.09 10.47 3.71
CA GLY A 224 -18.41 10.00 3.29
C GLY A 224 -18.52 9.71 1.79
N VAL A 225 -17.39 9.55 1.10
CA VAL A 225 -17.35 9.27 -0.34
C VAL A 225 -17.64 7.79 -0.56
N LYS A 226 -18.75 7.48 -1.24
CA LYS A 226 -19.08 6.10 -1.60
C LYS A 226 -18.21 5.66 -2.77
N PRO A 227 -17.58 4.47 -2.73
CA PRO A 227 -16.88 3.90 -3.87
C PRO A 227 -17.87 3.58 -5.01
N GLY A 228 -17.36 3.53 -6.24
CA GLY A 228 -18.20 3.34 -7.42
C GLY A 228 -17.43 3.57 -8.71
N ASP A 229 -17.91 4.47 -9.55
CA ASP A 229 -17.31 4.78 -10.84
C ASP A 229 -16.02 5.64 -10.73
N LEU A 230 -15.47 6.02 -11.89
CA LEU A 230 -14.27 6.86 -11.96
C LEU A 230 -14.45 8.24 -11.31
N ASP A 231 -15.68 8.77 -11.23
CA ASP A 231 -15.95 10.04 -10.54
C ASP A 231 -15.84 9.85 -9.01
N ALA A 232 -16.38 8.75 -8.48
CA ALA A 232 -16.18 8.37 -7.09
C ALA A 232 -14.69 8.15 -6.76
N ALA A 233 -13.97 7.42 -7.60
CA ALA A 233 -12.52 7.21 -7.43
C ALA A 233 -11.76 8.54 -7.42
N ARG A 234 -12.08 9.46 -8.33
CA ARG A 234 -11.51 10.80 -8.37
C ARG A 234 -11.79 11.58 -7.08
N LYS A 235 -13.02 11.51 -6.54
CA LYS A 235 -13.38 12.18 -5.27
C LYS A 235 -12.57 11.63 -4.10
N ILE A 236 -12.35 10.32 -4.04
CA ILE A 236 -11.50 9.69 -3.02
C ILE A 236 -10.05 10.18 -3.14
N LEU A 237 -9.49 10.20 -4.35
CA LEU A 237 -8.13 10.70 -4.59
C LEU A 237 -7.98 12.19 -4.22
N MET A 238 -8.98 13.02 -4.54
CA MET A 238 -8.99 14.44 -4.18
C MET A 238 -9.11 14.63 -2.66
N TYR A 239 -9.96 13.86 -1.97
CA TYR A 239 -10.01 13.86 -0.52
C TYR A 239 -8.64 13.57 0.08
N ASN A 240 -7.98 12.49 -0.36
CA ASN A 240 -6.66 12.12 0.15
C ASN A 240 -5.63 13.22 -0.10
N LYS A 241 -5.62 13.80 -1.31
CA LYS A 241 -4.75 14.93 -1.65
C LYS A 241 -4.95 16.15 -0.73
N GLU A 242 -6.18 16.41 -0.31
CA GLU A 242 -6.53 17.63 0.45
C GLU A 242 -6.53 17.43 1.98
N ARG A 243 -6.68 16.18 2.45
CA ARG A 243 -6.95 15.88 3.87
C ARG A 243 -5.95 14.92 4.51
N VAL A 244 -5.20 14.15 3.73
CA VAL A 244 -4.22 13.18 4.23
C VAL A 244 -2.85 13.60 3.71
N PHE A 245 -2.10 14.36 4.51
CA PHE A 245 -0.77 14.86 4.11
C PHE A 245 0.27 13.75 4.19
N ALA A 246 0.21 12.84 3.22
CA ALA A 246 1.09 11.70 3.11
C ALA A 246 2.33 12.02 2.26
N PHE A 247 3.48 11.49 2.67
CA PHE A 247 4.71 11.48 1.87
C PHE A 247 5.46 10.17 2.06
N VAL A 248 6.28 9.81 1.07
CA VAL A 248 7.06 8.57 1.08
C VAL A 248 8.53 8.91 1.31
N LEU A 249 9.18 8.19 2.21
CA LEU A 249 10.63 8.17 2.38
C LEU A 249 11.14 6.82 1.88
N ALA A 250 11.74 6.80 0.69
CA ALA A 250 12.46 5.64 0.19
C ALA A 250 13.87 5.64 0.81
N LEU A 251 14.16 4.59 1.58
CA LEU A 251 15.33 4.50 2.46
C LEU A 251 16.28 3.41 1.96
N GLY A 252 17.56 3.77 1.85
CA GLY A 252 18.60 2.89 1.34
C GLY A 252 18.87 3.08 -0.15
N ALA A 253 19.66 2.18 -0.73
CA ALA A 253 20.01 2.20 -2.14
C ALA A 253 19.03 1.40 -3.02
N ASP A 254 19.03 1.71 -4.32
CA ASP A 254 18.36 0.93 -5.37
C ASP A 254 18.99 -0.46 -5.57
#